data_AF-A0A9W5Y8Y3-F1
#
_entry.id   AF-A0A9W5Y8Y3-F1
#
_cell.length_a   1.000
_cell.length_b   1.000
_cell.length_c   1.000
_cell.angle_alpha   90.00
_cell.angle_beta   90.00
_cell.angle_gamma   90.00
#
_symmetry.space_group_name_H-M   'P 1'
#
loop_
_entity.id
_entity.type
_entity.pdbx_description
1 polymer ?
#
loop_
_entity_poly.entity_id
_entity_poly.type
_entity_poly.pdbx_seq_one_letter_code
_entity_poly.pdbx_strand_id
1 'polypeptide(L)' 'MHFNEKLRKLRKTKELSQSMLSKLTKIPQTTISDWETNKTSPDLKQLKMLCDVLEVSIIQLLDDVT' A
#
# COMPACT_ATOMS: atom_id res chain seq x y z
N MET A 1 -8.02 11.47 -3.53
CA MET A 1 -8.30 10.11 -3.01
C MET A 1 -7.08 9.72 -2.20
N HIS A 2 -7.19 9.72 -0.88
CA HIS A 2 -6.01 9.69 -0.01
C HIS A 2 -5.21 8.37 -0.13
N PHE A 3 -3.94 8.39 0.27
CA PHE A 3 -3.01 7.25 0.21
C PHE A 3 -3.61 5.95 0.75
N ASN A 4 -4.27 5.99 1.92
CA ASN A 4 -4.87 4.82 2.57
C ASN A 4 -5.92 4.13 1.68
N GLU A 5 -6.76 4.91 1.00
CA GLU A 5 -7.80 4.39 0.12
C GLU A 5 -7.21 3.80 -1.16
N LYS A 6 -6.18 4.45 -1.70
CA LYS A 6 -5.46 3.98 -2.89
C LYS A 6 -4.71 2.69 -2.64
N LEU A 7 -3.98 2.59 -1.53
CA LEU A 7 -3.29 1.37 -1.14
C LEU A 7 -4.26 0.19 -1.11
N ARG A 8 -5.43 0.40 -0.47
CA ARG A 8 -6.49 -0.61 -0.41
C ARG A 8 -7.04 -0.96 -1.79
N LYS A 9 -7.28 0.05 -2.65
CA LYS A 9 -7.79 -0.15 -4.02
C LYS A 9 -6.81 -0.92 -4.89
N LEU A 10 -5.54 -0.52 -4.90
CA LEU A 10 -4.48 -1.17 -5.67
C LEU A 10 -4.27 -2.61 -5.21
N ARG A 11 -4.20 -2.85 -3.89
CA ARG A 11 -4.10 -4.19 -3.33
C ARG A 11 -5.25 -5.09 -3.80
N LYS A 12 -6.49 -4.59 -3.73
CA LYS A 12 -7.67 -5.33 -4.20
C LYS A 12 -7.68 -5.56 -5.71
N THR A 13 -7.16 -4.60 -6.49
CA THR A 13 -7.05 -4.74 -7.96
C THR A 13 -6.06 -5.84 -8.35
N LYS A 14 -5.03 -6.06 -7.53
CA LYS A 14 -4.11 -7.20 -7.64
C LYS A 14 -4.64 -8.49 -6.98
N GLU A 15 -5.89 -8.49 -6.52
CA GLU A 15 -6.55 -9.62 -5.83
C GLU A 15 -5.81 -10.11 -4.56
N LEU A 16 -5.01 -9.24 -3.96
CA LEU A 16 -4.23 -9.58 -2.77
C LEU A 16 -5.05 -9.37 -1.50
N SER A 17 -5.00 -10.32 -0.57
CA SER A 17 -5.38 -10.06 0.83
C SER A 17 -4.30 -9.22 1.53
N GLN A 18 -4.62 -8.61 2.68
CA GLN A 18 -3.59 -7.92 3.48
C GLN A 18 -2.49 -8.90 3.96
N SER A 19 -2.85 -10.15 4.24
CA SER A 19 -1.88 -11.18 4.62
C SER A 19 -1.00 -11.64 3.45
N MET A 20 -1.52 -11.66 2.22
CA MET A 20 -0.73 -11.91 1.01
C MET A 20 0.23 -10.76 0.73
N LEU A 21 -0.25 -9.51 0.80
CA LEU A 21 0.61 -8.33 0.63
C LEU A 21 1.71 -8.29 1.70
N SER A 22 1.38 -8.68 2.93
CA SER A 22 2.34 -8.83 4.03
C SER A 22 3.45 -9.81 3.70
N LYS A 23 3.10 -11.00 3.19
CA LYS A 23 4.09 -12.02 2.80
C LYS A 23 5.01 -11.54 1.68
N LEU A 24 4.46 -10.82 0.68
CA LEU A 24 5.22 -10.33 -0.47
C LEU A 24 6.16 -9.18 -0.11
N THR A 25 5.70 -8.24 0.71
CA THR A 25 6.48 -7.04 1.10
C THR A 25 7.34 -7.25 2.35
N LYS A 26 7.12 -8.35 3.08
CA LYS A 26 7.68 -8.61 4.42
C LYS A 26 7.29 -7.55 5.47
N ILE A 27 6.25 -6.77 5.20
CA ILE A 27 5.68 -5.80 6.13
C ILE A 27 4.60 -6.51 6.95
N PRO A 28 4.50 -6.30 8.28
CA PRO A 28 3.43 -6.92 9.07
C PRO A 28 2.03 -6.58 8.54
N GLN A 29 1.12 -7.56 8.54
CA GLN A 29 -0.26 -7.35 8.09
C GLN A 29 -0.99 -6.28 8.92
N THR A 30 -0.69 -6.18 10.22
CA THR A 30 -1.21 -5.13 11.10
C THR A 30 -0.79 -3.73 10.63
N THR A 31 0.47 -3.56 10.26
CA THR A 31 0.99 -2.31 9.70
C THR A 31 0.30 -1.93 8.39
N ILE A 32 0.09 -2.90 7.49
CA ILE A 32 -0.69 -2.67 6.25
C ILE A 32 -2.11 -2.25 6.58
N SER A 33 -2.75 -2.88 7.57
CA SER A 33 -4.09 -2.51 8.02
C SER A 33 -4.12 -1.08 8.60
N ASP A 34 -3.11 -0.71 9.38
CA ASP A 34 -3.00 0.64 9.96
C ASP A 34 -2.85 1.71 8.86
N TRP A 35 -2.10 1.41 7.79
CA TRP A 35 -2.00 2.28 6.62
C TRP A 35 -3.32 2.41 5.86
N GLU A 36 -4.02 1.30 5.59
CA GLU A 36 -5.32 1.32 4.90
C GLU A 36 -6.43 2.01 5.72
N THR A 37 -6.23 2.15 7.04
CA THR A 37 -7.15 2.83 7.97
C THR A 37 -6.66 4.20 8.41
N ASN A 38 -5.60 4.73 7.77
CA ASN A 38 -5.05 6.06 8.02
C ASN A 38 -4.56 6.30 9.47
N LYS A 39 -4.13 5.24 10.17
CA LYS A 39 -3.58 5.34 11.54
C LYS A 39 -2.09 5.71 11.55
N THR A 40 -1.35 5.21 10.57
CA THR A 40 0.08 5.47 10.38
C THR A 40 0.39 5.60 8.90
N SER A 41 1.62 5.97 8.57
CA SER A 41 2.11 6.11 7.19
C SER A 41 3.39 5.32 6.98
N PRO A 42 3.63 4.77 5.78
CA PRO A 42 4.88 4.10 5.45
C PRO A 42 6.05 5.08 5.32
N ASP A 43 7.26 4.58 5.54
CA ASP A 43 8.50 5.27 5.16
C ASP A 43 8.83 5.07 3.66
N LEU A 44 9.90 5.72 3.18
CA LEU A 44 10.33 5.62 1.78
C LEU A 44 10.70 4.20 1.35
N LYS A 45 11.28 3.39 2.25
CA LYS A 45 11.66 2.00 1.94
C LYS A 45 10.41 1.13 1.79
N GLN A 46 9.45 1.31 2.67
CA GLN A 46 8.15 0.63 2.65
C GLN A 46 7.33 1.04 1.42
N LEU A 47 7.32 2.32 1.06
CA LEU A 47 6.71 2.80 -0.17
C LEU A 47 7.31 2.12 -1.39
N LYS A 48 8.65 1.99 -1.46
CA LYS A 48 9.31 1.30 -2.57
C LYS A 48 8.89 -0.18 -2.65
N MET A 49 8.87 -0.90 -1.52
CA MET A 49 8.42 -2.30 -1.49
C MET A 49 6.97 -2.46 -1.93
N LEU A 50 6.09 -1.52 -1.57
CA LEU A 50 4.70 -1.50 -2.03
C LEU A 50 4.62 -1.26 -3.53
N CYS A 51 5.38 -0.31 -4.06
CA CYS A 51 5.43 0.00 -5.49
C CYS A 51 5.89 -1.22 -6.30
N ASP A 52 6.94 -1.91 -5.84
CA ASP A 52 7.48 -3.09 -6.51
C ASP A 52 6.46 -4.24 -6.56
N VAL A 53 5.75 -4.52 -5.46
CA VAL A 53 4.75 -5.60 -5.39
C VAL A 53 3.44 -5.25 -6.11
N LEU A 54 3.02 -4.00 -6.04
CA LEU A 54 1.78 -3.53 -6.68
C LEU A 54 2.00 -3.14 -8.15
N GLU A 55 3.24 -3.16 -8.64
CA GLU A 55 3.65 -2.77 -10.00
C GLU A 55 3.12 -1.39 -10.38
N VAL A 56 3.30 -0.42 -9.47
CA VAL A 56 2.89 0.98 -9.65
C VAL A 56 4.04 1.92 -9.38
N SER A 57 3.96 3.14 -9.90
CA SER A 57 4.90 4.19 -9.52
C SER A 57 4.54 4.80 -8.17
N ILE A 58 5.54 5.41 -7.51
CA ILE A 58 5.31 6.13 -6.25
C ILE A 58 4.31 7.28 -6.42
N ILE A 59 4.30 7.90 -7.61
CA ILE A 59 3.33 8.94 -7.97
C ILE A 59 1.93 8.33 -7.96
N GLN A 60 1.68 7.23 -8.66
CA GLN A 60 0.35 6.59 -8.66
C GLN A 60 -0.13 6.25 -7.24
N LEU A 61 0.79 5.83 -6.37
CA LEU A 61 0.48 5.48 -4.98
C LEU A 61 0.16 6.71 -4.10
N LEU A 62 0.81 7.86 -4.33
CA LEU A 62 0.71 9.05 -3.48
C LEU A 62 -0.14 10.19 -4.07
N ASP A 63 -0.28 10.30 -5.37
CA ASP A 63 -0.72 11.51 -6.08
C ASP A 63 -2.23 11.79 -5.98
N ASP A 64 -2.66 12.65 -5.07
CA ASP A 64 -4.03 13.13 -5.04
C ASP A 64 -4.33 13.89 -6.33
N VAL A 65 -4.79 13.19 -7.38
CA VAL A 65 -5.34 13.82 -8.58
C VAL A 65 -6.49 14.69 -8.10
N THR A 66 -6.25 16.00 -8.15
CA THR A 66 -7.17 17.09 -7.83
C THR A 66 -8.33 17.16 -8.80
#